data_AF-A0AAD4W1T1-F1
#
_entry.id   AF-A0AAD4W1T1-F1
#
_cell.length_a   1.000
_cell.length_b   1.000
_cell.length_c   1.000
_cell.angle_alpha   90.00
_cell.angle_beta   90.00
_cell.angle_gamma   90.00
#
_symmetry.space_group_name_H-M   'P 1'
#
loop_
_entity.id
_entity.type
_entity.pdbx_description
1 polymer ?
#
loop_
_entity_poly.entity_id
_entity_poly.type
_entity_poly.pdbx_seq_one_letter_code
_entity_poly.pdbx_strand_id
1 'polypeptide(L)'
;MLQDKYQLQKNMNVSLTFERDHVSAKLKLAMEKIFGMTIGAEKIDRMLSLGKRAGDTRGLGFESERSKQEVKAVKFIKESSSTKVKVSPKKFIPICHFCGVFGHIRPRCNVLRKKKRSAYCYSPRNFNPSQRTKLVWRKKEEKCLVTLMALSARKSDTWYFDIGCSRHMSGDKCWFTNLNT
;
A
#
# COMPACT_ATOMS: atom_id res chain seq x y z
N MET A 1 35.53 43.37 48.29
CA MET A 1 34.06 43.25 48.52
C MET A 1 33.23 43.70 47.32
N LEU A 2 33.20 44.99 46.94
CA LEU A 2 32.42 45.43 45.76
C LEU A 2 33.02 44.92 44.43
N GLN A 3 34.34 44.99 44.29
CA GLN A 3 35.06 44.54 43.10
C GLN A 3 34.82 43.04 42.82
N ASP A 4 34.82 42.22 43.87
CA ASP A 4 34.61 40.78 43.77
C ASP A 4 33.17 40.44 43.34
N LYS A 5 32.18 41.16 43.88
CA LYS A 5 30.78 41.03 43.47
C LYS A 5 30.58 41.43 42.00
N TYR A 6 31.21 42.52 41.57
CA TYR A 6 31.18 42.95 40.17
C TYR A 6 31.81 41.91 39.24
N GLN A 7 32.95 41.33 39.63
CA GLN A 7 33.63 40.31 38.83
C GLN A 7 32.83 39.00 38.75
N LEU A 8 32.23 38.57 39.86
CA LEU A 8 31.31 37.42 39.89
C LEU A 8 30.10 37.65 38.98
N GLN A 9 29.49 38.82 39.06
CA GLN A 9 28.36 39.19 38.20
C GLN A 9 28.75 39.21 36.72
N LYS A 10 29.94 39.72 36.39
CA LYS A 10 30.48 39.71 35.03
C LYS A 10 30.67 38.28 34.52
N ASN A 11 31.24 37.39 35.33
CA ASN A 11 31.44 35.98 34.96
C ASN A 11 30.10 35.25 34.76
N MET A 12 29.11 35.49 35.63
CA MET A 12 27.76 34.93 35.45
C MET A 12 27.10 35.42 34.17
N ASN A 13 27.22 36.72 33.85
CA ASN A 13 26.66 37.27 32.62
C ASN A 13 27.28 36.65 31.36
N VAL A 14 28.59 36.38 31.38
CA VAL A 14 29.29 35.69 30.28
C VAL A 14 28.79 34.24 30.12
N SER A 15 28.62 33.53 31.23
CA SER A 15 28.07 32.16 31.21
C SER A 15 26.64 32.15 30.65
N LEU A 16 25.79 33.07 31.11
CA LEU A 16 24.41 33.19 30.63
C LEU A 16 24.32 33.59 29.16
N THR A 17 25.25 34.42 28.65
CA THR A 17 25.31 34.74 27.21
C THR A 17 25.69 33.51 26.39
N PHE A 18 26.65 32.71 26.86
CA PHE A 18 27.05 31.49 26.19
C PHE A 18 25.90 30.47 26.13
N GLU A 19 25.18 30.29 27.24
CA GLU A 19 24.02 29.41 27.27
C GLU A 19 22.89 29.91 26.34
N ARG A 20 22.62 31.21 26.32
CA ARG A 20 21.65 31.82 25.40
C ARG A 20 22.01 31.52 23.95
N ASP A 21 23.27 31.70 23.57
CA ASP A 21 23.74 31.50 22.21
C ASP A 21 23.69 30.01 21.81
N HIS A 22 24.06 29.12 22.72
CA HIS A 22 23.96 27.66 22.53
C HIS A 22 22.51 27.21 22.32
N VAL A 23 21.59 27.70 23.14
CA VAL A 23 20.16 27.40 23.01
C VAL A 23 19.61 27.96 21.70
N SER A 24 20.01 29.18 21.31
CA SER A 24 19.62 29.79 20.04
C SER A 24 20.11 28.98 18.83
N ALA A 25 21.35 28.49 18.86
CA ALA A 25 21.89 27.63 17.81
C ALA A 25 21.13 26.29 17.70
N LYS A 26 20.81 25.67 18.84
CA LYS A 26 19.98 24.45 18.86
C LYS A 26 18.58 24.69 18.29
N LEU A 27 17.96 25.83 18.60
CA LEU A 27 16.66 26.21 18.05
C LEU A 27 16.72 26.32 16.52
N LYS A 28 17.73 27.02 15.98
CA LYS A 28 17.92 27.14 14.53
C LYS A 28 18.08 25.80 13.85
N LEU A 29 18.93 24.92 14.38
CA LEU A 29 19.11 23.56 13.87
C LEU A 29 17.81 22.74 13.89
N ALA A 30 17.02 22.86 14.95
CA ALA A 30 15.72 22.20 15.05
C ALA A 30 14.73 22.74 14.01
N MET A 31 14.70 24.06 13.78
CA MET A 31 13.87 24.68 12.76
C MET A 31 14.25 24.23 11.34
N GLU A 32 15.53 24.20 11.01
CA GLU A 32 16.02 23.70 9.72
C GLU A 32 15.65 22.24 9.50
N LYS A 33 15.75 21.41 10.55
CA LYS A 33 15.35 20.00 10.50
C LYS A 33 13.84 19.85 10.27
N ILE A 34 13.01 20.64 10.94
CA ILE A 34 11.56 20.63 10.74
C ILE A 34 11.22 21.09 9.32
N PHE A 35 11.86 22.16 8.84
CA PHE A 35 11.67 22.66 7.49
C PHE A 35 12.01 21.60 6.43
N GLY A 36 13.13 20.88 6.60
CA GLY A 36 13.49 19.75 5.73
C GLY A 36 12.44 18.64 5.70
N MET A 37 11.66 18.46 6.78
CA MET A 37 10.57 17.48 6.85
C MET A 37 9.27 17.99 6.19
N THR A 38 9.06 19.30 6.07
CA THR A 38 7.80 19.89 5.57
C THR A 38 7.80 20.21 4.08
N ILE A 39 8.95 20.21 3.38
CA ILE A 39 9.06 20.49 1.93
C ILE A 39 8.14 19.60 1.07
N GLY A 40 7.80 18.40 1.54
CA GLY A 40 6.90 17.47 0.84
C GLY A 40 5.46 17.43 1.37
N ALA A 41 5.13 18.18 2.42
CA ALA A 41 3.86 18.06 3.13
C ALA A 41 2.66 18.41 2.23
N GLU A 42 2.74 19.51 1.48
CA GLU A 42 1.68 19.93 0.54
C GLU A 42 1.43 18.89 -0.56
N LYS A 43 2.49 18.25 -1.06
CA LYS A 43 2.38 17.20 -2.07
C LYS A 43 1.67 15.96 -1.51
N ILE A 44 1.99 15.59 -0.27
CA ILE A 44 1.32 14.49 0.44
C ILE A 44 -0.16 14.84 0.68
N ASP A 45 -0.46 16.04 1.17
CA ASP A 45 -1.83 16.51 1.38
C ASP A 45 -2.64 16.52 0.08
N ARG A 46 -2.04 16.94 -1.03
CA ARG A 46 -2.67 16.89 -2.36
C ARG A 46 -2.94 15.44 -2.78
N MET A 47 -1.98 14.53 -2.61
CA MET A 47 -2.16 13.11 -2.94
C MET A 47 -3.26 12.46 -2.09
N LEU A 48 -3.33 12.79 -0.80
CA LEU A 48 -4.38 12.30 0.11
C LEU A 48 -5.75 12.89 -0.24
N SER A 49 -5.80 14.17 -0.63
CA SER A 49 -7.01 14.87 -1.04
C SER A 49 -7.58 14.35 -2.37
N LEU A 50 -6.74 13.82 -3.25
CA LEU A 50 -7.16 13.16 -4.50
C LEU A 50 -7.72 11.74 -4.27
N GLY A 51 -7.58 11.20 -3.07
CA GLY A 51 -8.16 9.92 -2.69
C GLY A 51 -9.69 9.99 -2.59
N LYS A 52 -10.36 8.89 -2.94
CA LYS A 52 -11.81 8.77 -2.74
C LYS A 52 -12.13 8.76 -1.24
N ARG A 53 -13.20 9.45 -0.86
CA ARG A 53 -13.71 9.44 0.52
C ARG A 53 -14.11 8.01 0.89
N ALA A 54 -13.87 7.63 2.15
CA ALA A 54 -14.29 6.33 2.63
C ALA A 54 -15.80 6.12 2.40
N GLY A 55 -16.17 5.00 1.77
CA GLY A 55 -17.56 4.69 1.41
C GLY A 55 -17.97 5.09 -0.02
N ASP A 56 -17.12 5.79 -0.76
CA ASP A 56 -17.36 6.03 -2.19
C ASP A 56 -16.95 4.81 -3.02
N THR A 57 -17.95 4.05 -3.47
CA THR A 57 -17.80 2.88 -4.34
C THR A 57 -17.85 3.25 -5.83
N ARG A 58 -18.03 4.54 -6.16
CA ARG A 58 -18.03 4.99 -7.55
C ARG A 58 -16.65 4.72 -8.15
N GLY A 59 -16.60 4.08 -9.30
CA GLY A 59 -15.37 3.66 -9.96
C GLY A 59 -15.61 3.48 -11.46
N LEU A 60 -14.56 3.15 -12.20
CA LEU A 60 -14.72 2.80 -13.61
C LEU A 60 -15.68 1.60 -13.71
N GLY A 61 -16.82 1.80 -14.36
CA GLY A 61 -17.91 0.81 -14.45
C GLY A 61 -18.94 0.85 -13.32
N PHE A 62 -18.93 1.85 -12.43
CA PHE A 62 -20.00 2.03 -11.44
C PHE A 62 -21.16 2.82 -12.06
N GLU A 63 -22.25 2.12 -12.38
CA GLU A 63 -23.55 2.73 -12.61
C GLU A 63 -24.28 2.84 -11.27
N SER A 64 -24.67 4.06 -10.87
CA SER A 64 -25.53 4.24 -9.71
C SER A 64 -26.94 3.78 -10.07
N GLU A 65 -27.34 2.60 -9.61
CA GLU A 65 -28.74 2.18 -9.68
C GLU A 65 -29.58 3.07 -8.78
N ARG A 66 -30.21 4.09 -9.37
CA ARG A 66 -31.45 4.71 -8.90
C ARG A 66 -32.12 5.56 -9.97
N SER A 67 -32.60 4.91 -11.02
CA SER A 67 -33.96 5.19 -11.49
C SER A 67 -34.55 3.90 -12.05
N LYS A 68 -35.73 3.52 -11.55
CA LYS A 68 -36.62 2.61 -12.26
C LYS A 68 -37.07 3.36 -13.51
N GLN A 69 -36.33 3.26 -14.60
CA GLN A 69 -36.77 3.68 -15.92
C GLN A 69 -36.50 2.54 -16.87
N GLU A 70 -37.56 2.09 -17.54
CA GLU A 70 -37.55 1.01 -18.52
C GLU A 70 -36.34 1.10 -19.45
N VAL A 71 -35.55 0.03 -19.45
CA VAL A 71 -34.37 -0.12 -20.28
C VAL A 71 -34.81 -0.24 -21.74
N LYS A 72 -34.74 0.85 -22.51
CA LYS A 72 -34.54 0.70 -23.97
C LYS A 72 -33.13 0.13 -24.15
N ALA A 73 -33.07 -1.16 -24.45
CA ALA A 73 -31.82 -1.89 -24.63
C ALA A 73 -30.89 -1.17 -25.61
N VAL A 74 -29.69 -0.82 -25.15
CA VAL A 74 -28.65 -0.22 -26.00
C VAL A 74 -28.22 -1.26 -27.02
N LYS A 75 -28.53 -1.03 -28.30
CA LYS A 75 -28.19 -1.92 -29.41
C LYS A 75 -26.79 -1.56 -29.92
N PHE A 76 -25.79 -2.32 -29.50
CA PHE A 76 -24.43 -2.21 -30.04
C PHE A 76 -24.40 -2.61 -31.52
N ILE A 77 -24.01 -1.69 -32.40
CA ILE A 77 -23.75 -1.98 -33.81
C ILE A 77 -22.32 -2.50 -33.92
N LYS A 78 -22.16 -3.70 -34.46
CA LYS A 78 -20.86 -4.34 -34.70
C LYS A 78 -20.29 -3.84 -36.03
N GLU A 79 -18.99 -3.59 -36.07
CA GLU A 79 -18.24 -3.23 -37.28
C GLU A 79 -18.48 -4.25 -38.40
N SER A 80 -18.59 -3.75 -39.64
CA SER A 80 -18.97 -4.49 -40.83
C SER A 80 -18.06 -5.69 -41.12
N SER A 81 -18.69 -6.72 -41.63
CA SER A 81 -18.18 -8.06 -41.94
C SER A 81 -16.84 -8.08 -42.68
N SER A 82 -15.77 -8.47 -41.98
CA SER A 82 -14.71 -9.28 -42.58
C SER A 82 -14.92 -10.74 -42.19
N THR A 83 -14.99 -11.58 -43.22
CA THR A 83 -15.26 -13.02 -43.21
C THR A 83 -14.34 -13.74 -42.23
N LYS A 84 -14.85 -14.09 -41.04
CA LYS A 84 -14.15 -14.99 -40.11
C LYS A 84 -14.92 -16.30 -40.03
N VAL A 85 -14.29 -17.35 -40.55
CA VAL A 85 -14.68 -18.75 -40.38
C VAL A 85 -15.05 -19.00 -38.91
N LYS A 86 -16.27 -19.50 -38.67
CA LYS A 86 -16.76 -19.85 -37.33
C LYS A 86 -16.03 -21.09 -36.82
N VAL A 87 -14.79 -20.94 -36.36
CA VAL A 87 -14.19 -21.92 -35.46
C VAL A 87 -14.76 -21.62 -34.07
N SER A 88 -15.64 -22.48 -33.57
CA SER A 88 -16.06 -22.39 -32.18
C SER A 88 -14.81 -22.51 -31.30
N PRO A 89 -14.53 -21.55 -30.40
CA PRO A 89 -13.38 -21.66 -29.54
C PRO A 89 -13.60 -22.89 -28.65
N LYS A 90 -12.71 -23.88 -28.77
CA LYS A 90 -12.69 -25.03 -27.87
C LYS A 90 -12.62 -24.48 -26.45
N LYS A 91 -13.64 -24.75 -25.64
CA LYS A 91 -13.70 -24.28 -24.24
C LYS A 91 -12.43 -24.77 -23.54
N PHE A 92 -11.67 -23.85 -22.96
CA PHE A 92 -10.49 -24.21 -22.18
C PHE A 92 -10.95 -24.98 -20.94
N ILE A 93 -10.56 -26.25 -20.84
CA ILE A 93 -10.81 -27.09 -19.68
C ILE A 93 -9.52 -27.11 -18.85
N PRO A 94 -9.47 -26.45 -17.69
CA PRO A 94 -8.25 -26.39 -16.91
C PRO A 94 -7.88 -27.77 -16.36
N ILE A 95 -6.57 -28.06 -16.32
CA ILE A 95 -6.01 -29.24 -15.67
C ILE A 95 -5.44 -28.81 -14.32
N CYS A 96 -5.74 -29.57 -13.28
CA CYS A 96 -5.17 -29.32 -11.97
C CYS A 96 -3.72 -29.78 -11.89
N HIS A 97 -2.78 -28.87 -11.67
CA HIS A 97 -1.34 -29.22 -11.55
C HIS A 97 -0.98 -30.03 -10.28
N PHE A 98 -1.95 -30.30 -9.39
CA PHE A 98 -1.73 -31.15 -8.20
C PHE A 98 -2.28 -32.56 -8.38
N CYS A 99 -3.47 -32.73 -8.94
CA CYS A 99 -4.10 -34.05 -9.08
C CYS A 99 -4.25 -34.53 -10.53
N GLY A 100 -3.87 -33.73 -11.52
CA GLY A 100 -3.95 -34.07 -12.95
C GLY A 100 -5.35 -34.12 -13.54
N VAL A 101 -6.40 -33.91 -12.74
CA VAL A 101 -7.80 -34.01 -13.18
C VAL A 101 -8.25 -32.72 -13.88
N PHE A 102 -9.01 -32.88 -14.97
CA PHE A 102 -9.64 -31.80 -15.72
C PHE A 102 -10.77 -31.10 -14.94
N GLY A 103 -11.11 -29.87 -15.33
CA GLY A 103 -12.26 -29.12 -14.82
C GLY A 103 -11.97 -28.19 -13.64
N HIS A 104 -10.76 -28.21 -13.07
CA HIS A 104 -10.36 -27.26 -12.02
C HIS A 104 -8.86 -26.96 -12.02
N ILE A 105 -8.48 -25.83 -11.42
CA ILE A 105 -7.08 -25.43 -11.19
C ILE A 105 -6.63 -25.77 -9.75
N ARG A 106 -5.31 -25.89 -9.52
CA ARG A 106 -4.70 -26.27 -8.23
C ARG A 106 -5.30 -25.57 -6.98
N PRO A 107 -5.61 -24.25 -6.98
CA PRO A 107 -6.24 -23.60 -5.83
C PRO A 107 -7.61 -24.18 -5.43
N ARG A 108 -8.35 -24.77 -6.37
CA ARG A 108 -9.68 -25.38 -6.15
C ARG A 108 -9.62 -26.90 -6.00
N CYS A 109 -8.44 -27.50 -5.86
CA CYS A 109 -8.30 -28.95 -5.75
C CYS A 109 -8.79 -29.47 -4.40
N ASN A 110 -9.82 -30.33 -4.42
CA ASN A 110 -10.38 -30.90 -3.20
C ASN A 110 -9.42 -31.87 -2.50
N VAL A 111 -8.59 -32.61 -3.26
CA VAL A 111 -7.55 -33.51 -2.71
C VAL A 111 -6.52 -32.70 -1.93
N LEU A 112 -5.99 -31.62 -2.53
CA LEU A 112 -5.06 -30.71 -1.87
C LEU A 112 -5.68 -30.07 -0.63
N ARG A 113 -6.96 -29.66 -0.71
CA ARG A 113 -7.69 -29.05 0.41
C ARG A 113 -7.92 -30.03 1.57
N LYS A 114 -8.18 -31.31 1.29
CA LYS A 114 -8.27 -32.37 2.30
C LYS A 114 -6.90 -32.64 2.96
N LYS A 115 -5.82 -32.71 2.18
CA LYS A 115 -4.45 -32.89 2.71
C LYS A 115 -4.02 -31.74 3.61
N LYS A 116 -4.32 -30.49 3.24
CA LYS A 116 -4.07 -29.31 4.09
C LYS A 116 -4.89 -29.30 5.38
N ARG A 117 -6.10 -29.88 5.37
CA ARG A 117 -6.95 -29.99 6.56
C ARG A 117 -6.47 -31.03 7.56
N SER A 118 -5.72 -32.06 7.14
CA SER A 118 -5.13 -33.03 8.08
C SER A 118 -3.77 -32.59 8.62
N ALA A 119 -3.04 -31.73 7.87
CA ALA A 119 -1.72 -31.24 8.27
C ALA A 119 -1.75 -30.01 9.19
N TYR A 120 -2.91 -29.38 9.39
CA TYR A 120 -3.09 -28.24 10.30
C TYR A 120 -4.31 -28.52 11.18
N CYS A 121 -4.07 -28.85 12.44
CA CYS A 121 -5.11 -29.03 13.48
C CYS A 121 -5.84 -27.72 13.86
N TYR A 122 -5.72 -26.64 13.09
CA TYR A 122 -6.48 -25.40 13.29
C TYR A 122 -7.54 -25.25 12.21
N SER A 123 -8.72 -25.84 12.47
CA SER A 123 -9.92 -25.58 11.67
C SER A 123 -10.43 -24.16 11.98
N PRO A 124 -10.48 -23.21 11.02
CA PRO A 124 -11.03 -21.86 11.27
C PRO A 124 -12.57 -21.84 11.40
N ARG A 125 -13.21 -23.00 11.53
CA ARG A 125 -14.67 -23.14 11.40
C ARG A 125 -15.46 -22.84 12.67
N ASN A 126 -14.80 -22.40 13.73
CA ASN A 126 -15.45 -21.94 14.96
C ASN A 126 -15.28 -20.43 15.18
N PHE A 127 -15.28 -19.61 14.11
CA PHE A 127 -15.42 -18.16 14.29
C PHE A 127 -16.88 -17.85 14.62
N ASN A 128 -17.20 -17.80 15.91
CA ASN A 128 -18.49 -17.32 16.40
C ASN A 128 -18.51 -15.78 16.26
N PRO A 129 -19.32 -15.18 15.36
CA PRO A 129 -19.30 -13.74 15.12
C PRO A 129 -19.74 -12.90 16.33
N SER A 130 -20.34 -13.53 17.34
CA SER A 130 -20.84 -12.89 18.56
C SER A 130 -19.74 -12.50 19.55
N GLN A 131 -18.54 -13.09 19.44
CA GLN A 131 -17.39 -12.72 20.26
C GLN A 131 -16.48 -11.77 19.49
N ARG A 132 -16.96 -10.56 19.19
CA ARG A 132 -16.08 -9.45 18.84
C ARG A 132 -15.18 -9.18 20.04
N THR A 133 -13.99 -9.77 20.05
CA THR A 133 -12.90 -9.22 20.85
C THR A 133 -12.77 -7.76 20.41
N LYS A 134 -12.93 -6.82 21.37
CA LYS A 134 -12.74 -5.38 21.10
C LYS A 134 -11.36 -5.22 20.45
N LEU A 135 -11.34 -4.92 19.16
CA LEU A 135 -10.13 -4.53 18.46
C LEU A 135 -9.74 -3.17 19.03
N VAL A 136 -8.78 -3.18 19.95
CA VAL A 136 -8.20 -1.97 20.53
C VAL A 136 -7.03 -1.56 19.65
N TRP A 137 -7.07 -0.34 19.14
CA TRP A 137 -5.93 0.26 18.46
C TRP A 137 -4.74 0.32 19.42
N ARG A 138 -3.69 -0.44 19.13
CA ARG A 138 -2.40 -0.28 19.81
C ARG A 138 -1.44 0.48 18.90
N LYS A 139 -0.66 1.37 19.51
CA LYS A 139 0.48 2.00 18.84
C LYS A 139 1.45 0.89 18.42
N LYS A 140 1.69 0.75 17.12
CA LYS A 140 2.65 -0.20 16.57
C LYS A 140 4.05 0.23 17.05
N GLU A 141 4.80 -0.69 17.64
CA GLU A 141 6.18 -0.43 18.06
C GLU A 141 6.99 0.12 16.88
N GLU A 142 7.85 1.11 17.16
CA GLU A 142 8.47 1.99 16.17
C GLU A 142 9.46 1.30 15.22
N LYS A 143 9.65 -0.02 15.37
CA LYS A 143 10.46 -0.85 14.48
C LYS A 143 9.61 -1.34 13.31
N CYS A 144 9.25 -0.39 12.46
CA CYS A 144 8.72 -0.69 11.15
C CYS A 144 9.84 -1.32 10.28
N LEU A 145 9.66 -2.58 9.87
CA LEU A 145 10.62 -3.27 8.97
C LEU A 145 10.86 -2.49 7.66
N VAL A 146 9.88 -1.68 7.23
CA VAL A 146 10.00 -0.81 6.05
C VAL A 146 11.10 0.25 6.23
N THR A 147 11.26 0.80 7.45
CA THR A 147 12.30 1.80 7.73
C THR A 147 13.71 1.18 7.70
N LEU A 148 13.86 -0.03 8.24
CA LEU A 148 15.11 -0.79 8.17
C LEU A 148 15.47 -1.19 6.72
N MET A 149 14.46 -1.55 5.92
CA MET A 149 14.64 -1.87 4.50
C MET A 149 15.02 -0.64 3.66
N ALA A 150 14.39 0.52 3.88
CA ALA A 150 14.74 1.75 3.17
C ALA A 150 16.19 2.21 3.46
N LEU A 151 16.67 2.02 4.69
CA LEU A 151 18.05 2.33 5.05
C LEU A 151 19.06 1.36 4.42
N SER A 152 18.71 0.08 4.26
CA SER A 152 19.59 -0.90 3.60
C SER A 152 19.61 -0.74 2.08
N ALA A 153 18.51 -0.30 1.47
CA ALA A 153 18.42 0.04 0.04
C ALA A 153 19.28 1.25 -0.38
N ARG A 154 19.74 2.09 0.55
CA ARG A 154 20.68 3.19 0.25
C ARG A 154 22.07 2.70 -0.15
N LYS A 155 22.38 1.42 0.06
CA LYS A 155 23.63 0.81 -0.42
C LYS A 155 23.44 0.46 -1.89
N SER A 156 24.32 0.98 -2.75
CA SER A 156 24.26 0.82 -4.21
C SER A 156 24.41 -0.62 -4.70
N ASP A 157 24.74 -1.56 -3.81
CA ASP A 157 25.02 -2.96 -4.12
C ASP A 157 24.06 -3.93 -3.40
N THR A 158 22.87 -3.46 -3.00
CA THR A 158 21.90 -4.33 -2.30
C THR A 158 20.51 -4.18 -2.91
N TRP A 159 20.10 -5.22 -3.63
CA TRP A 159 18.76 -5.34 -4.19
C TRP A 159 17.84 -6.01 -3.16
N TYR A 160 16.65 -5.47 -2.97
CA TYR A 160 15.61 -6.10 -2.15
C TYR A 160 14.36 -6.36 -3.00
N PHE A 161 13.70 -7.48 -2.73
CA PHE A 161 12.50 -7.91 -3.44
C PHE A 161 11.25 -7.44 -2.69
N ASP A 162 10.50 -6.52 -3.29
CA ASP A 162 9.24 -6.01 -2.74
C ASP A 162 8.09 -6.99 -2.98
N ILE A 163 7.78 -7.81 -1.99
CA ILE A 163 6.57 -8.65 -1.95
C ILE A 163 5.27 -7.82 -1.86
N GLY A 164 5.37 -6.49 -1.72
CA GLY A 164 4.26 -5.54 -1.74
C GLY A 164 3.63 -5.28 -3.11
N CYS A 165 4.10 -5.91 -4.19
CA CYS A 165 3.54 -5.74 -5.53
C CYS A 165 2.23 -6.56 -5.78
N SER A 166 1.47 -6.86 -4.73
CA SER A 166 0.25 -7.67 -4.82
C SER A 166 -1.01 -6.80 -5.00
N ARG A 167 -1.26 -6.28 -6.22
CA ARG A 167 -2.62 -6.18 -6.86
C ARG A 167 -2.76 -5.35 -8.13
N HIS A 168 -1.78 -4.56 -8.58
CA HIS A 168 -1.99 -3.60 -9.68
C HIS A 168 -0.97 -3.65 -10.84
N MET A 169 -0.60 -4.84 -11.29
CA MET A 169 -0.11 -4.99 -12.66
C MET A 169 -1.29 -5.51 -13.49
N SER A 170 -2.01 -4.58 -14.14
CA SER A 170 -2.96 -4.94 -15.20
C SER A 170 -2.18 -5.65 -16.30
N GLY A 171 -2.41 -6.95 -16.44
CA GLY A 171 -1.71 -7.81 -17.40
C GLY A 171 -2.21 -7.62 -18.83
N ASP A 172 -2.18 -6.40 -19.35
CA ASP A 172 -2.53 -6.11 -20.74
C ASP A 172 -1.34 -6.40 -21.65
N LYS A 173 -1.43 -7.55 -22.34
CA LYS A 173 -0.39 -8.08 -23.23
C LYS A 173 -0.08 -7.13 -24.42
N CYS A 174 -1.00 -6.25 -24.78
CA CYS A 174 -0.87 -5.28 -25.87
C CYS A 174 0.16 -4.18 -25.61
N TRP A 175 0.64 -3.98 -24.38
CA TRP A 175 1.70 -3.01 -24.09
C TRP A 175 3.12 -3.54 -24.30
N PHE A 176 3.27 -4.85 -24.54
CA PHE A 176 4.58 -5.52 -24.67
C PHE A 176 4.88 -6.01 -26.10
N THR A 177 4.07 -5.64 -27.10
CA THR A 177 4.24 -6.13 -28.48
C THR A 177 5.33 -5.41 -29.29
N ASN A 178 5.97 -4.38 -28.74
CA ASN A 178 7.07 -3.67 -29.40
C ASN A 178 8.48 -4.05 -28.89
N LEU A 179 8.58 -5.09 -28.05
CA LEU A 179 9.88 -5.67 -27.69
C LEU A 179 10.19 -6.84 -28.62
N ASN A 180 10.31 -6.55 -29.92
CA ASN A 180 10.97 -7.46 -30.84
C ASN A 180 12.45 -7.07 -30.84
N THR A 181 13.27 -7.89 -30.18
CA THR A 181 14.72 -7.98 -30.43
C THR A 181 14.95 -9.22 -31.26
#